data_AF-A0AAW8CUT1-F1
#
_entry.id   AF-A0AAW8CUT1-F1
#
_cell.length_a   1.000
_cell.length_b   1.000
_cell.length_c   1.000
_cell.angle_alpha   90.00
_cell.angle_beta   90.00
_cell.angle_gamma   90.00
#
_symmetry.space_group_name_H-M   'P 1'
#
loop_
_entity.id
_entity.type
_entity.pdbx_description
1 polymer ?
#
loop_
_entity_poly.entity_id
_entity_poly.type
_entity_poly.pdbx_seq_one_letter_code
_entity_poly.pdbx_strand_id
1 'polypeptide(L)'
;MDIVRLDIRVPEGWSCWFALALTPHGTYAGFAELSHQGIARCALVITRQLSSDAAVRRATARAEHFVRQWMPQRSPGPDISGSTTVPGSA
;
A
#
# COMPACT_ATOMS: atom_id res chain seq x y z
N MET A 1 -13.16 19.62 -15.60
CA MET A 1 -12.05 18.64 -15.56
C MET A 1 -12.66 17.41 -14.93
N ASP A 2 -12.88 16.36 -15.73
CA ASP A 2 -13.61 15.20 -15.24
C ASP A 2 -12.68 14.38 -14.35
N ILE A 3 -13.13 14.20 -13.10
CA ILE A 3 -12.44 13.41 -12.10
C ILE A 3 -13.22 12.11 -11.95
N VAL A 4 -12.56 11.01 -12.24
CA VAL A 4 -13.08 9.66 -12.03
C VAL A 4 -12.53 9.15 -10.70
N ARG A 5 -13.44 8.72 -9.81
CA ARG A 5 -13.06 8.05 -8.57
C ARG A 5 -13.05 6.55 -8.80
N LEU A 6 -11.92 5.91 -8.50
CA LEU A 6 -11.70 4.48 -8.68
C LEU A 6 -11.28 3.86 -7.35
N ASP A 7 -11.86 2.71 -7.00
CA ASP A 7 -11.38 1.94 -5.86
C ASP A 7 -10.24 1.02 -6.30
N ILE A 8 -9.13 1.05 -5.58
CA ILE A 8 -7.95 0.25 -5.84
C ILE A 8 -7.94 -0.92 -4.86
N ARG A 9 -7.82 -2.14 -5.38
CA ARG A 9 -7.73 -3.34 -4.55
C ARG A 9 -6.44 -3.31 -3.73
N VAL A 10 -6.59 -3.41 -2.41
CA VAL A 10 -5.50 -3.48 -1.44
C VAL A 10 -5.79 -4.60 -0.42
N PRO A 11 -4.79 -5.06 0.35
CA PRO A 11 -4.99 -6.08 1.38
C PRO A 11 -6.09 -5.75 2.40
N GLU A 12 -6.58 -6.77 3.10
CA GLU A 12 -7.63 -6.63 4.12
C GLU A 12 -7.25 -5.60 5.20
N GLY A 13 -8.26 -4.88 5.71
CA GLY A 13 -8.08 -3.79 6.67
C GLY A 13 -7.65 -2.47 6.04
N TRP A 14 -7.25 -2.48 4.76
CA TRP A 14 -6.94 -1.30 3.98
C TRP A 14 -8.07 -0.94 3.02
N SER A 15 -8.20 0.35 2.75
CA SER A 15 -8.98 0.87 1.64
C SER A 15 -8.13 1.87 0.86
N CYS A 16 -8.31 1.89 -0.45
CA CYS A 16 -7.64 2.86 -1.31
C CYS A 16 -8.60 3.34 -2.40
N TRP A 17 -8.72 4.66 -2.51
CA TRP A 17 -9.45 5.28 -3.60
C TRP A 17 -8.53 6.23 -4.36
N PHE A 18 -8.73 6.35 -5.67
CA PHE A 18 -7.92 7.13 -6.59
C PHE A 18 -8.81 8.12 -7.35
N ALA A 19 -8.56 9.41 -7.17
CA ALA A 19 -9.14 10.46 -8.00
C ALA A 19 -8.24 10.66 -9.23
N LEU A 20 -8.65 10.07 -10.34
CA LEU A 20 -8.01 10.18 -11.64
C LEU A 20 -8.62 11.34 -12.43
N ALA A 21 -7.79 12.23 -12.94
CA ALA A 21 -8.21 13.34 -13.78
C ALA A 21 -7.49 13.33 -15.13
N LEU A 22 -8.23 13.64 -16.20
CA LEU A 22 -7.67 14.00 -17.49
C LEU A 22 -7.24 15.48 -17.44
N THR A 23 -5.96 15.74 -17.63
CA THR A 23 -5.41 17.10 -17.66
C THR A 23 -5.71 17.79 -18.98
N PRO A 24 -5.67 19.15 -19.04
CA PRO A 24 -5.84 19.89 -20.29
C PRO A 24 -4.85 19.52 -21.40
N HIS A 25 -3.75 18.87 -21.07
CA HIS A 25 -2.70 18.43 -22.00
C HIS A 25 -2.91 16.99 -22.51
N GLY A 26 -4.07 16.38 -22.25
CA GLY A 26 -4.37 15.01 -22.70
C GLY A 26 -3.66 13.91 -21.91
N THR A 27 -3.06 14.24 -20.76
CA THR A 27 -2.41 13.25 -19.87
C THR A 27 -3.28 12.95 -18.66
N TYR A 28 -3.02 11.84 -18.00
CA TYR A 28 -3.75 11.41 -16.82
C TYR A 28 -2.91 11.61 -15.55
N ALA A 29 -3.47 12.24 -14.53
CA ALA A 29 -2.81 12.46 -13.24
C ALA A 29 -3.84 12.37 -12.11
N GLY A 30 -3.39 12.27 -10.87
CA GLY A 30 -4.32 12.17 -9.76
C GLY A 30 -3.67 11.99 -8.42
N PHE A 31 -4.50 11.81 -7.40
CA PHE A 31 -4.06 11.41 -6.08
C PHE A 31 -4.87 10.22 -5.58
N ALA A 32 -4.21 9.28 -4.92
CA ALA A 32 -4.84 8.17 -4.25
C ALA A 32 -4.68 8.33 -2.74
N GLU A 33 -5.73 8.07 -1.99
CA GLU A 33 -5.66 8.05 -0.53
C GLU A 33 -5.71 6.60 -0.06
N LEU A 34 -4.82 6.24 0.86
CA LEU A 34 -4.83 4.97 1.57
C LEU A 34 -5.26 5.20 3.01
N SER A 35 -6.23 4.42 3.43
CA SER A 35 -6.72 4.38 4.80
C SER A 35 -6.56 2.97 5.36
N HIS A 36 -6.22 2.87 6.64
CA HIS A 36 -6.16 1.61 7.38
C HIS A 36 -7.17 1.69 8.52
N GLN A 37 -8.13 0.77 8.55
CA GLN A 37 -9.23 0.73 9.52
C GLN A 37 -9.98 2.07 9.60
N GLY A 38 -10.25 2.68 8.44
CA GLY A 38 -10.95 3.97 8.34
C GLY A 38 -10.12 5.21 8.66
N ILE A 39 -8.84 5.06 9.02
CA ILE A 39 -7.95 6.18 9.32
C ILE A 39 -7.01 6.42 8.15
N ALA A 40 -7.00 7.64 7.58
CA ALA A 40 -6.09 8.02 6.51
C ALA A 40 -4.61 7.91 6.96
N ARG A 41 -3.82 7.17 6.18
CA ARG A 41 -2.39 6.91 6.46
C ARG A 41 -1.46 7.49 5.40
N CYS A 42 -1.91 7.59 4.16
CA CYS A 42 -1.07 8.06 3.06
C CYS A 42 -1.89 8.70 1.95
N ALA A 43 -1.37 9.76 1.36
CA ALA A 43 -1.78 10.26 0.05
C ALA A 43 -0.65 10.03 -0.96
N LEU A 44 -0.96 9.34 -2.05
CA LEU A 44 -0.05 9.06 -3.16
C LEU A 44 -0.38 9.98 -4.32
N VAL A 45 0.59 10.79 -4.73
CA VAL A 45 0.44 11.62 -5.93
C VAL A 45 0.93 10.84 -7.15
N ILE A 46 0.04 10.66 -8.13
CA ILE A 46 0.37 10.09 -9.43
C ILE A 46 0.54 11.23 -10.42
N THR A 47 1.79 11.50 -10.76
CA THR A 47 2.16 12.49 -11.77
C THR A 47 1.76 12.03 -13.17
N ARG A 48 1.82 12.95 -14.14
CA ARG A 48 1.34 12.77 -15.52
C ARG A 48 1.72 11.41 -16.13
N GLN A 49 0.70 10.69 -16.59
CA GLN A 49 0.77 9.45 -17.35
C GLN A 49 0.15 9.63 -18.73
N LEU A 50 0.62 8.86 -19.70
CA LEU A 50 0.14 8.93 -21.08
C LEU A 50 -1.22 8.23 -21.29
N SER A 51 -1.66 7.41 -20.33
CA SER A 51 -2.97 6.76 -20.36
C SER A 51 -3.57 6.61 -18.97
N SER A 52 -4.91 6.49 -18.90
CA SER A 52 -5.65 6.25 -17.66
C SER A 52 -5.19 4.96 -16.99
N ASP A 53 -5.07 3.90 -17.78
CA ASP A 53 -4.62 2.58 -17.37
C ASP A 53 -3.18 2.61 -16.81
N ALA A 54 -2.27 3.40 -17.39
CA ALA A 54 -0.94 3.62 -16.81
C ALA A 54 -1.00 4.33 -15.44
N ALA A 55 -1.91 5.29 -15.27
CA ALA A 55 -2.12 5.95 -13.99
C ALA A 55 -2.67 4.99 -12.92
N VAL A 56 -3.66 4.16 -13.28
CA VAL A 56 -4.24 3.14 -12.39
C VAL A 56 -3.20 2.09 -11.99
N ARG A 57 -2.40 1.59 -12.94
CA ARG A 57 -1.30 0.67 -12.62
C ARG A 57 -0.28 1.27 -11.65
N ARG A 58 0.08 2.54 -11.84
CA ARG A 58 0.99 3.22 -10.91
C ARG A 58 0.38 3.42 -9.54
N ALA A 59 -0.88 3.84 -9.45
CA ALA A 59 -1.61 3.95 -8.19
C ALA A 59 -1.62 2.61 -7.45
N THR A 60 -1.97 1.53 -8.14
CA THR A 60 -2.00 0.17 -7.59
C THR A 60 -0.64 -0.26 -7.07
N ALA A 61 0.42 -0.19 -7.91
CA ALA A 61 1.76 -0.60 -7.51
C ALA A 61 2.30 0.19 -6.31
N ARG A 62 2.01 1.50 -6.24
CA ARG A 62 2.42 2.36 -5.12
C ARG A 62 1.62 2.07 -3.86
N ALA A 63 0.31 1.84 -3.98
CA ALA A 63 -0.54 1.46 -2.86
C ALA A 63 -0.09 0.12 -2.25
N GLU A 64 0.11 -0.91 -3.07
CA GLU A 64 0.58 -2.21 -2.59
C GLU A 64 1.97 -2.11 -1.94
N HIS A 65 2.87 -1.32 -2.51
CA HIS A 65 4.19 -1.10 -1.94
C HIS A 65 4.09 -0.43 -0.56
N PHE A 66 3.26 0.62 -0.42
CA PHE A 66 3.04 1.28 0.85
C PHE A 66 2.49 0.32 1.91
N VAL A 67 1.46 -0.46 1.58
CA VAL A 67 0.87 -1.43 2.52
C VAL A 67 1.90 -2.47 2.96
N ARG A 68 2.71 -3.00 2.03
CA ARG A 68 3.78 -3.96 2.35
C ARG A 68 4.83 -3.38 3.29
N GLN A 69 5.19 -2.11 3.15
CA GLN A 69 6.16 -1.44 4.03
C GLN A 69 5.55 -1.06 5.38
N TRP A 70 4.25 -0.76 5.43
CA TRP A 70 3.55 -0.40 6.66
C TRP A 70 3.32 -1.62 7.57
N MET A 71 2.99 -2.76 6.99
CA MET A 71 2.83 -3.99 7.76
C MET A 71 4.18 -4.34 8.39
N PRO A 72 4.24 -4.60 9.72
CA PRO A 72 5.48 -5.00 10.36
C PRO A 72 6.02 -6.20 9.59
N GLN A 73 7.22 -6.06 9.02
CA GLN A 73 7.97 -7.19 8.50
C GLN A 73 8.07 -8.14 9.69
N ARG A 74 7.31 -9.24 9.66
CA ARG A 74 7.34 -10.25 10.71
C ARG A 74 8.78 -10.75 10.71
N SER A 75 9.61 -10.18 11.57
CA SER A 75 10.94 -10.74 11.83
C SER A 75 10.67 -12.17 12.26
N PRO A 76 11.32 -13.18 11.68
CA PRO A 76 11.32 -14.48 12.30
C PRO A 76 11.88 -14.23 13.71
N GLY A 77 11.04 -14.39 14.74
CA GLY A 77 11.52 -14.33 16.11
C GLY A 77 12.66 -15.34 16.26
N PRO A 78 13.66 -15.09 17.11
CA PRO A 78 14.73 -16.05 17.30
C PRO A 78 14.10 -17.39 17.69
N ASP A 79 14.37 -18.42 16.90
CA ASP A 79 14.08 -19.80 17.27
C ASP A 79 14.85 -20.09 18.55
N ILE A 80 14.20 -19.94 19.71
CA ILE A 80 14.72 -20.43 20.98
C ILE A 80 14.49 -21.95 20.99
N SER A 81 15.21 -22.67 20.14
CA SER A 81 15.48 -24.09 20.29
C SER A 81 16.91 -24.22 20.78
N GLY A 82 17.06 -24.22 22.10
CA GLY A 82 18.35 -24.32 22.78
C GLY A 82 18.17 -24.86 24.19
N SER A 83 18.03 -26.18 24.26
CA SER A 83 18.20 -27.07 25.42
C SER A 83 18.83 -26.44 26.67
N THR A 84 18.06 -26.29 27.75
CA THR A 84 18.61 -26.14 29.10
C THR A 84 18.75 -27.54 29.71
N THR A 85 19.97 -28.08 29.66
CA THR A 85 20.38 -29.26 30.42
C THR A 85 20.24 -28.99 31.92
N VAL A 86 19.47 -29.82 32.63
CA VAL A 86 19.43 -29.83 34.10
C VAL A 86 20.58 -30.70 34.59
N PRO A 87 21.52 -30.19 35.42
CA PRO A 87 22.45 -31.06 36.12
C PRO A 87 21.75 -31.61 37.36
N GLY A 88 21.71 -32.94 37.47
CA GLY A 88 21.25 -33.64 38.66
C GLY A 88 22.14 -33.36 39.87
N SER A 89 21.56 -33.49 41.05
CA SER A 89 22.31 -33.62 42.31
C SER A 89 21.80 -34.86 43.03
N ALA A 90 22.75 -35.74 43.31
CA ALA A 90 22.61 -36.94 44.14
C ALA A 90 22.77 -36.58 45.62
#